data_AF-A0A8H3L0E1-F1
#
_entry.id   AF-A0A8H3L0E1-F1
#
_cell.length_a   1.000
_cell.length_b   1.000
_cell.length_c   1.000
_cell.angle_alpha   90.00
_cell.angle_beta   90.00
_cell.angle_gamma   90.00
#
_symmetry.space_group_name_H-M   'P 1'
#
loop_
_entity.id
_entity.type
_entity.pdbx_description
1 polymer ?
#
loop_
_entity_poly.entity_id
_entity_poly.type
_entity_poly.pdbx_seq_one_letter_code
_entity_poly.pdbx_strand_id
1 'polypeptide(L)'
;MKLAYSNLSPFLPNLKHNCCLAHILNLIGEAWVNFQKFELVDKLIMNFKLIFTYNSQRKIRWKKHLLQNGIESPTLAPLPVKTKWNSWFLFLCWIKPLYSHLITFVTAEYSINHNLKAVRDLYTFCQNRSHIFCVKIFIYFITYNSKRAFILANEKCEKHISHHPALLFFKAIQCFDPRFIQSNSSNHNMENYRIIKEFYLPTDTLIQEWTIYCGLNESIEEFDDLDLYWQGKRHILPELNSLALIYIWLPVSGVDIEHSFSSYKSILSDRRVAFKEENIQMLNFLYFNLSNNDDYNNELMIYE
;
A
#
# COMPACT_ATOMS: atom_id res chain seq x y z
N MET A 1 -12.82 1.19 5.55
CA MET A 1 -12.90 2.66 5.60
C MET A 1 -14.34 3.17 5.62
N LYS A 2 -15.13 3.05 4.53
CA LYS A 2 -16.51 3.58 4.47
C LYS A 2 -17.44 3.06 5.58
N LEU A 3 -17.41 1.75 5.87
CA LEU A 3 -18.22 1.13 6.92
C LEU A 3 -17.87 1.64 8.32
N ALA A 4 -16.58 1.81 8.63
CA ALA A 4 -16.14 2.33 9.92
C ALA A 4 -16.54 3.80 10.08
N TYR A 5 -16.36 4.62 9.04
CA TYR A 5 -16.86 5.99 9.03
C TYR A 5 -18.37 6.06 9.27
N SER A 6 -19.17 5.27 8.56
CA SER A 6 -20.63 5.27 8.74
C SER A 6 -21.06 4.91 10.16
N ASN A 7 -20.27 4.10 10.87
CA ASN A 7 -20.52 3.75 12.26
C ASN A 7 -19.96 4.79 13.26
N LEU A 8 -18.89 5.51 12.92
CA LEU A 8 -18.22 6.47 13.81
C LEU A 8 -18.69 7.92 13.62
N SER A 9 -19.16 8.30 12.43
CA SER A 9 -19.59 9.66 12.11
C SER A 9 -20.73 10.20 12.99
N PRO A 10 -21.67 9.38 13.52
CA PRO A 10 -22.66 9.88 14.49
C PRO A 10 -22.04 10.34 15.81
N PHE A 11 -20.92 9.74 16.22
CA PHE A 11 -20.22 10.05 17.48
C PHE A 11 -19.17 11.14 17.34
N LEU A 12 -18.60 11.25 16.14
CA LEU A 12 -17.54 12.18 15.82
C LEU A 12 -18.05 13.12 14.72
N PRO A 13 -18.81 14.18 15.06
CA PRO A 13 -19.47 15.04 14.07
C PRO A 13 -18.49 15.77 13.14
N ASN A 14 -17.22 15.89 13.56
CA ASN A 14 -16.13 16.47 12.76
C ASN A 14 -15.33 15.42 11.96
N LEU A 15 -15.65 14.12 12.10
CA LEU A 15 -15.01 13.07 11.33
C LEU A 15 -15.34 13.27 9.85
N LYS A 16 -14.31 13.26 9.00
CA LYS A 16 -14.47 13.35 7.55
C LYS A 16 -13.92 12.07 6.91
N HIS A 17 -14.72 11.41 6.09
CA HIS A 17 -14.24 10.28 5.30
C HIS A 17 -13.55 10.77 4.04
N ASN A 18 -12.22 10.76 4.08
CA ASN A 18 -11.41 10.91 2.89
C ASN A 18 -10.95 9.53 2.43
N CYS A 19 -11.37 9.14 1.24
CA CYS A 19 -10.90 7.91 0.62
C CYS A 19 -9.40 8.07 0.32
N CYS A 20 -8.53 7.19 0.84
CA CYS A 20 -7.11 7.33 0.59
C CYS A 20 -6.81 7.12 -0.90
N LEU A 21 -5.82 7.84 -1.41
CA LEU A 21 -5.44 7.80 -2.82
C LEU A 21 -5.05 6.39 -3.25
N ALA A 22 -4.34 5.66 -2.39
CA ALA A 22 -4.00 4.26 -2.58
C ALA A 22 -5.25 3.38 -2.80
N HIS A 23 -6.34 3.64 -2.06
CA HIS A 23 -7.60 2.92 -2.24
C HIS A 23 -8.28 3.26 -3.57
N ILE A 24 -8.27 4.54 -3.99
CA ILE A 24 -8.80 4.94 -5.30
C ILE A 24 -8.04 4.25 -6.43
N LEU A 25 -6.70 4.24 -6.37
CA LEU A 25 -5.87 3.53 -7.34
C LEU A 25 -6.14 2.02 -7.35
N ASN A 26 -6.34 1.41 -6.17
CA ASN A 26 -6.75 0.02 -6.05
C ASN A 26 -8.11 -0.24 -6.72
N LEU A 27 -9.12 0.61 -6.49
CA LEU A 27 -10.44 0.50 -7.13
C LEU A 27 -10.37 0.62 -8.65
N ILE A 28 -9.51 1.50 -9.17
CA ILE A 28 -9.28 1.61 -10.62
C ILE A 28 -8.66 0.32 -11.16
N GLY A 29 -7.65 -0.22 -10.46
CA GLY A 29 -7.06 -1.51 -10.80
C GLY A 29 -8.09 -2.65 -10.80
N GLU A 30 -8.90 -2.74 -9.75
CA GLU A 30 -9.97 -3.74 -9.62
C GLU A 30 -11.02 -3.61 -10.72
N ALA A 31 -11.38 -2.39 -11.13
CA ALA A 31 -12.33 -2.18 -12.21
C ALA A 31 -11.84 -2.76 -13.55
N TRP A 32 -10.52 -2.71 -13.80
CA TRP A 32 -9.93 -3.36 -14.97
C TRP A 32 -9.88 -4.87 -14.84
N VAL A 33 -9.39 -5.37 -13.69
CA VAL A 33 -9.30 -6.82 -13.44
C VAL A 33 -10.67 -7.49 -13.51
N ASN A 34 -11.70 -6.87 -12.92
CA ASN A 34 -13.05 -7.43 -12.86
C ASN A 34 -13.89 -7.08 -14.11
N PHE A 35 -13.31 -6.45 -15.13
CA PHE A 35 -14.06 -6.11 -16.32
C PHE A 35 -14.44 -7.38 -17.09
N GLN A 36 -15.73 -7.68 -17.18
CA GLN A 36 -16.24 -8.95 -17.71
C GLN A 36 -15.67 -9.35 -19.08
N LYS A 37 -15.34 -8.37 -19.94
CA LYS A 37 -14.75 -8.65 -21.26
C LYS A 37 -13.33 -9.24 -21.19
N PHE A 38 -12.65 -9.16 -20.05
CA PHE A 38 -11.30 -9.69 -19.85
C PHE A 38 -11.27 -11.06 -19.16
N GLU A 39 -12.40 -11.74 -19.00
CA GLU A 39 -12.48 -13.07 -18.35
C GLU A 39 -11.51 -14.10 -18.97
N LEU A 40 -11.30 -14.06 -20.29
CA LEU A 40 -10.34 -14.94 -20.97
C LEU A 40 -8.89 -14.69 -20.53
N VAL A 41 -8.54 -13.43 -20.24
CA VAL A 41 -7.23 -13.06 -19.71
C VAL A 41 -7.06 -13.61 -18.30
N ASP A 42 -8.08 -13.49 -17.45
CA ASP A 42 -8.02 -14.04 -16.09
C ASP A 42 -7.93 -15.57 -16.08
N LYS A 43 -8.66 -16.25 -16.96
CA LYS A 43 -8.56 -17.71 -17.14
C LYS A 43 -7.13 -18.12 -17.53
N LEU A 44 -6.48 -17.38 -18.44
CA LEU A 44 -5.09 -17.62 -18.79
C LEU A 44 -4.18 -17.45 -17.56
N ILE A 45 -4.30 -16.32 -16.86
CA ILE A 45 -3.45 -15.98 -15.71
C ILE A 45 -3.59 -16.99 -14.57
N MET A 46 -4.83 -17.35 -14.20
CA MET A 46 -5.10 -18.28 -13.12
C MET A 46 -4.51 -19.65 -13.41
N ASN A 47 -4.73 -20.19 -14.62
CA ASN A 47 -4.15 -21.47 -14.96
C ASN A 47 -2.62 -21.39 -15.10
N PHE A 48 -2.07 -20.31 -15.65
CA PHE A 48 -0.62 -20.08 -15.70
C PHE A 48 -0.02 -20.12 -14.29
N LYS A 49 -0.64 -19.40 -13.35
CA LYS A 49 -0.21 -19.39 -11.94
C LYS A 49 -0.24 -20.81 -11.36
N LEU A 50 -1.31 -21.57 -11.57
CA LEU A 50 -1.45 -22.94 -11.06
C LEU A 50 -0.38 -23.89 -11.61
N ILE A 51 0.02 -23.76 -12.88
CA ILE A 51 1.06 -24.63 -13.45
C ILE A 51 2.46 -24.33 -12.88
N PHE A 52 2.72 -23.11 -12.38
CA PHE A 52 4.04 -22.73 -11.89
C PHE A 52 4.18 -22.64 -10.37
N THR A 53 3.09 -22.50 -9.59
CA THR A 53 3.18 -22.20 -8.14
C THR A 53 4.05 -23.23 -7.38
N TYR A 54 3.79 -24.53 -7.55
CA TYR A 54 4.43 -25.60 -6.77
C TYR A 54 5.23 -26.61 -7.62
N ASN A 55 5.71 -26.23 -8.81
CA ASN A 55 6.45 -27.16 -9.66
C ASN A 55 7.75 -26.54 -10.18
N SER A 56 8.84 -26.82 -9.46
CA SER A 56 10.19 -26.37 -9.79
C SER A 56 10.67 -26.88 -11.16
N GLN A 57 10.35 -28.13 -11.50
CA GLN A 57 10.74 -28.71 -12.79
C GLN A 57 10.08 -27.99 -13.98
N ARG A 58 8.81 -27.60 -13.87
CA ARG A 58 8.13 -26.79 -14.90
C ARG A 58 8.76 -25.43 -15.08
N LYS A 59 9.17 -24.77 -13.98
CA LYS A 59 9.92 -23.51 -14.05
C LYS A 59 11.24 -23.68 -14.81
N ILE A 60 11.96 -24.78 -14.58
CA ILE A 60 13.20 -25.11 -15.29
C ILE A 60 12.92 -25.35 -16.78
N ARG A 61 11.91 -26.18 -17.11
CA ARG A 61 11.51 -26.45 -18.50
C ARG A 61 11.08 -25.19 -19.24
N TRP A 62 10.33 -24.31 -18.58
CA TRP A 62 9.94 -23.01 -19.13
C TRP A 62 11.16 -22.15 -19.50
N LYS A 63 12.12 -21.99 -18.58
CA LYS A 63 13.34 -21.24 -18.87
C LYS A 63 14.13 -21.85 -20.02
N LYS A 64 14.26 -23.19 -20.05
CA LYS A 64 14.93 -23.91 -21.14
C LYS A 64 14.22 -23.68 -22.49
N HIS A 65 12.89 -23.75 -22.51
CA HIS A 65 12.07 -23.48 -23.69
C HIS A 65 12.30 -22.05 -24.20
N LEU A 66 12.33 -21.06 -23.32
CA LEU A 66 12.60 -19.67 -23.70
C LEU A 66 14.01 -19.49 -24.30
N LEU A 67 15.04 -20.07 -23.69
CA LEU A 67 16.42 -20.03 -24.22
C LEU A 67 16.50 -20.64 -25.61
N GLN A 68 15.87 -21.80 -25.80
CA GLN A 68 15.84 -22.50 -27.10
C GLN A 68 15.12 -21.69 -28.19
N ASN A 69 14.22 -20.78 -27.81
CA ASN A 69 13.48 -19.92 -28.72
C ASN A 69 14.08 -18.50 -28.82
N GLY A 70 15.34 -18.31 -28.39
CA GLY A 70 16.09 -17.07 -28.60
C GLY A 70 15.92 -15.99 -27.53
N ILE A 71 15.35 -16.30 -26.36
CA ILE A 71 15.26 -15.37 -25.22
C ILE A 71 16.49 -15.54 -24.34
N GLU A 72 17.44 -14.60 -24.41
CA GLU A 72 18.75 -14.71 -23.75
C GLU A 72 18.70 -14.68 -22.22
N SER A 73 17.74 -13.96 -21.62
CA SER A 73 17.61 -13.80 -20.16
C SER A 73 16.19 -14.12 -19.67
N PRO A 74 15.81 -15.40 -19.56
CA PRO A 74 14.48 -15.80 -19.16
C PRO A 74 14.23 -15.56 -17.65
N THR A 75 13.31 -14.65 -17.36
CA THR A 75 12.85 -14.40 -15.98
C THR A 75 11.67 -15.29 -15.61
N LEU A 76 11.44 -15.46 -14.31
CA LEU A 76 10.20 -16.08 -13.83
C LEU A 76 9.08 -15.04 -13.81
N ALA A 77 7.85 -15.52 -14.01
CA ALA A 77 6.69 -14.65 -14.01
C ALA A 77 6.49 -13.96 -12.65
N PRO A 78 6.19 -12.66 -12.62
CA PRO A 78 5.64 -12.02 -11.43
C PRO A 78 4.19 -12.51 -11.24
N LEU A 79 4.01 -13.55 -10.43
CA LEU A 79 2.70 -14.18 -10.26
C LEU A 79 1.72 -13.20 -9.60
N PRO A 80 0.49 -13.02 -10.13
CA PRO A 80 -0.46 -12.08 -9.54
C PRO A 80 -0.84 -12.44 -8.12
N VAL A 81 -0.88 -11.43 -7.26
CA VAL A 81 -1.21 -11.50 -5.84
C VAL A 81 -2.48 -10.68 -5.62
N LYS A 82 -3.51 -11.30 -5.05
CA LYS A 82 -4.83 -10.65 -4.87
C LYS A 82 -4.77 -9.36 -4.05
N THR A 83 -3.86 -9.28 -3.09
CA THR A 83 -3.68 -8.10 -2.21
C THR A 83 -2.82 -6.99 -2.84
N LYS A 84 -2.26 -7.19 -4.03
CA LYS A 84 -1.42 -6.20 -4.72
C LYS A 84 -2.02 -5.84 -6.08
N TRP A 85 -2.66 -4.68 -6.17
CA TRP A 85 -3.37 -4.21 -7.36
C TRP A 85 -2.53 -4.20 -8.65
N ASN A 86 -1.24 -3.89 -8.53
CA ASN A 86 -0.34 -3.77 -9.68
C ASN A 86 0.14 -5.13 -10.22
N SER A 87 0.04 -6.20 -9.42
CA SER A 87 0.64 -7.50 -9.76
C SER A 87 0.03 -8.14 -11.02
N TRP A 88 -1.27 -7.92 -11.26
CA TRP A 88 -1.95 -8.37 -12.47
C TRP A 88 -1.41 -7.65 -13.73
N PHE A 89 -1.24 -6.33 -13.67
CA PHE A 89 -0.68 -5.55 -14.77
C PHE A 89 0.79 -5.90 -15.04
N LEU A 90 1.59 -6.11 -13.98
CA LEU A 90 2.98 -6.52 -14.10
C LEU A 90 3.10 -7.87 -14.82
N PHE A 91 2.23 -8.83 -14.50
CA PHE A 91 2.16 -10.09 -15.22
C PHE A 91 1.83 -9.89 -16.70
N LEU A 92 0.87 -9.02 -17.02
CA LEU A 92 0.49 -8.75 -18.41
C LEU A 92 1.61 -8.09 -19.22
N CYS A 93 2.32 -7.12 -18.62
CA CYS A 93 3.49 -6.51 -19.22
C CYS A 93 4.59 -7.54 -19.47
N TRP A 94 4.80 -8.46 -18.53
CA TRP A 94 5.79 -9.53 -18.62
C TRP A 94 5.44 -10.60 -19.67
N ILE A 95 4.19 -11.05 -19.73
CA ILE A 95 3.77 -12.12 -20.65
C ILE A 95 3.61 -11.62 -22.09
N LYS A 96 3.36 -10.31 -22.30
CA LYS A 96 3.16 -9.73 -23.64
C LYS A 96 4.20 -10.14 -24.68
N PRO A 97 5.52 -9.98 -24.46
CA PRO A 97 6.53 -10.44 -25.41
C PRO A 97 6.66 -11.97 -25.47
N LEU A 98 6.20 -12.68 -24.44
CA LEU A 98 6.38 -14.12 -24.27
C LEU A 98 5.13 -14.94 -24.66
N TYR A 99 4.05 -14.29 -25.07
CA TYR A 99 2.74 -14.92 -25.21
C TYR A 99 2.72 -16.03 -26.29
N SER A 100 3.44 -15.82 -27.40
CA SER A 100 3.64 -16.86 -28.42
C SER A 100 4.40 -18.08 -27.88
N HIS A 101 5.42 -17.85 -27.05
CA HIS A 101 6.20 -18.91 -26.42
C HIS A 101 5.40 -19.67 -25.36
N LEU A 102 4.46 -19.01 -24.68
CA LEU A 102 3.53 -19.69 -23.77
C LEU A 102 2.71 -20.75 -24.50
N ILE A 103 2.19 -20.44 -25.69
CA ILE A 103 1.36 -21.36 -26.48
C ILE A 103 2.16 -22.60 -26.89
N THR A 104 3.39 -22.41 -27.37
CA THR A 104 4.26 -23.52 -27.78
C THR A 104 4.73 -24.35 -26.59
N PHE A 105 5.04 -23.69 -25.46
CA PHE A 105 5.41 -24.36 -24.22
C PHE A 105 4.28 -25.23 -23.67
N VAL A 106 3.06 -24.71 -23.58
CA VAL A 106 1.90 -25.46 -23.06
C VAL A 106 1.62 -26.69 -23.93
N THR A 107 1.78 -26.57 -25.25
CA THR A 107 1.63 -27.69 -26.19
C THR A 107 2.66 -28.79 -25.92
N ALA A 108 3.93 -28.41 -25.71
CA ALA A 108 5.00 -29.35 -25.36
C ALA A 108 4.77 -29.98 -23.97
N GLU A 109 4.39 -29.18 -22.99
CA GLU A 109 4.21 -29.63 -21.60
C GLU A 109 3.02 -30.59 -21.46
N TYR A 110 1.94 -30.39 -22.21
CA TYR A 110 0.80 -31.32 -22.25
C TYR A 110 1.22 -32.73 -22.69
N SER A 111 2.17 -32.82 -23.62
CA SER A 111 2.71 -34.10 -24.11
C SER A 111 3.57 -34.83 -23.08
N ILE A 112 4.15 -34.09 -22.12
CA ILE A 112 4.98 -34.64 -21.04
C ILE A 112 4.11 -35.09 -19.86
N ASN A 113 3.22 -34.22 -19.37
CA ASN A 113 2.40 -34.50 -18.20
C ASN A 113 1.10 -33.66 -18.21
N HIS A 114 -0.02 -34.35 -18.39
CA HIS A 114 -1.37 -33.76 -18.43
C HIS A 114 -2.24 -34.13 -17.21
N ASN A 115 -1.65 -34.63 -16.12
CA ASN A 115 -2.39 -35.03 -14.92
C ASN A 115 -3.02 -33.83 -14.21
N LEU A 116 -2.35 -32.68 -14.23
CA LEU A 116 -2.86 -31.47 -13.62
C LEU A 116 -3.96 -30.82 -14.49
N LYS A 117 -5.14 -30.59 -13.90
CA LYS A 117 -6.27 -29.93 -14.56
C LYS A 117 -5.87 -28.61 -15.26
N ALA A 118 -5.10 -27.76 -14.58
CA ALA A 118 -4.65 -26.48 -15.14
C ALA A 118 -3.81 -26.61 -16.43
N VAL A 119 -3.06 -27.72 -16.61
CA VAL A 119 -2.32 -27.99 -17.86
C VAL A 119 -3.30 -28.34 -18.98
N ARG A 120 -4.30 -29.17 -18.70
CA ARG A 120 -5.34 -29.53 -19.68
C ARG A 120 -6.19 -28.34 -20.08
N ASP A 121 -6.57 -27.51 -19.11
CA ASP A 121 -7.37 -26.31 -19.33
C ASP A 121 -6.59 -25.28 -20.17
N LEU A 122 -5.31 -25.05 -19.88
CA LEU A 122 -4.44 -24.20 -20.72
C LEU A 122 -4.22 -24.78 -22.11
N TYR A 123 -4.01 -26.08 -22.22
CA TYR A 123 -3.84 -26.72 -23.53
C TYR A 123 -5.08 -26.54 -24.39
N THR A 124 -6.26 -26.83 -23.85
CA THR A 124 -7.55 -26.63 -24.52
C THR A 124 -7.75 -25.16 -24.90
N PHE A 125 -7.39 -24.23 -24.00
CA PHE A 125 -7.40 -22.80 -24.28
C PHE A 125 -6.50 -22.45 -25.47
N CYS A 126 -5.27 -22.99 -25.51
CA CYS A 126 -4.31 -22.79 -26.59
C CYS A 126 -4.69 -23.46 -27.92
N GLN A 127 -5.60 -24.44 -27.93
CA GLN A 127 -6.12 -24.98 -29.20
C GLN A 127 -7.18 -24.09 -29.84
N ASN A 128 -7.82 -23.21 -29.06
CA ASN A 128 -8.83 -22.31 -29.57
C ASN A 128 -8.19 -21.04 -30.16
N ARG A 129 -8.16 -20.95 -31.50
CA ARG A 129 -7.58 -19.80 -32.23
C ARG A 129 -8.24 -18.47 -31.86
N SER A 130 -9.56 -18.47 -31.66
CA SER A 130 -10.30 -17.26 -31.27
C SER A 130 -9.87 -16.79 -29.88
N HIS A 131 -9.72 -17.70 -28.91
CA HIS A 131 -9.21 -17.34 -27.58
C HIS A 131 -7.81 -16.75 -27.65
N ILE A 132 -6.90 -17.39 -28.39
CA ILE A 132 -5.53 -16.89 -28.55
C ILE A 132 -5.53 -15.47 -29.10
N PHE A 133 -6.28 -15.23 -30.17
CA PHE A 133 -6.34 -13.95 -30.84
C PHE A 133 -6.97 -12.87 -29.95
N CYS A 134 -8.11 -13.16 -29.32
CA CYS A 134 -8.77 -12.24 -28.39
C CYS A 134 -7.86 -11.85 -27.23
N VAL A 135 -7.23 -12.82 -26.57
CA VAL A 135 -6.33 -12.54 -25.44
C VAL A 135 -5.09 -11.80 -25.87
N LYS A 136 -4.53 -12.08 -27.05
CA LYS A 136 -3.45 -11.25 -27.61
C LYS A 136 -3.89 -9.79 -27.71
N ILE A 137 -5.04 -9.51 -28.32
CA ILE A 137 -5.59 -8.16 -28.43
C ILE A 137 -5.78 -7.53 -27.06
N PHE A 138 -6.37 -8.25 -26.10
CA PHE A 138 -6.59 -7.73 -24.75
C PHE A 138 -5.28 -7.41 -24.02
N ILE A 139 -4.27 -8.28 -24.09
CA ILE A 139 -2.94 -8.00 -23.50
C ILE A 139 -2.38 -6.70 -24.09
N TYR A 140 -2.44 -6.51 -25.41
CA TYR A 140 -1.97 -5.27 -26.05
C TYR A 140 -2.80 -4.06 -25.61
N PHE A 141 -4.13 -4.16 -25.62
CA PHE A 141 -5.03 -3.10 -25.21
C PHE A 141 -4.76 -2.69 -23.75
N ILE A 142 -4.69 -3.65 -22.83
CA ILE A 142 -4.50 -3.40 -21.40
C ILE A 142 -3.13 -2.80 -21.13
N THR A 143 -2.06 -3.40 -21.65
CA THR A 143 -0.70 -2.89 -21.42
C THR A 143 -0.49 -1.50 -22.01
N TYR A 144 -1.16 -1.16 -23.12
CA TYR A 144 -1.06 0.16 -23.72
C TYR A 144 -1.87 1.22 -22.96
N ASN A 145 -3.09 0.89 -22.55
CA ASN A 145 -4.03 1.87 -21.98
C ASN A 145 -3.98 1.97 -20.44
N SER A 146 -3.50 0.95 -19.73
CA SER A 146 -3.41 0.95 -18.26
C SER A 146 -2.55 2.11 -17.76
N LYS A 147 -1.39 2.37 -18.34
CA LYS A 147 -0.54 3.52 -17.98
C LYS A 147 -1.30 4.84 -18.08
N ARG A 148 -2.05 5.04 -19.17
CA ARG A 148 -2.87 6.25 -19.36
C ARG A 148 -3.99 6.35 -18.31
N ALA A 149 -4.65 5.24 -17.97
CA ALA A 149 -5.66 5.22 -16.93
C ALA A 149 -5.09 5.65 -15.56
N PHE A 150 -3.90 5.17 -15.20
CA PHE A 150 -3.24 5.54 -13.95
C PHE A 150 -2.70 6.98 -13.97
N ILE A 151 -2.23 7.49 -15.11
CA ILE A 151 -1.85 8.91 -15.25
C ILE A 151 -3.06 9.81 -15.03
N LEU A 152 -4.19 9.52 -15.70
CA LEU A 152 -5.43 10.28 -15.52
C LEU A 152 -5.95 10.20 -14.08
N ALA A 153 -5.79 9.04 -13.43
CA ALA A 153 -6.10 8.88 -12.02
C ALA A 153 -5.22 9.79 -11.15
N ASN A 154 -3.90 9.81 -11.41
CA ASN A 154 -2.96 10.65 -10.70
C ASN A 154 -3.27 12.14 -10.87
N GLU A 155 -3.47 12.62 -12.10
CA GLU A 155 -3.84 14.02 -12.39
C GLU A 155 -5.13 14.42 -11.66
N LYS A 156 -6.12 13.53 -11.61
CA LYS A 156 -7.36 13.77 -10.86
C LYS A 156 -7.10 13.78 -9.35
N CYS A 157 -6.25 12.88 -8.86
CA CYS A 157 -5.85 12.82 -7.46
C CYS A 157 -5.12 14.11 -7.04
N GLU A 158 -4.15 14.58 -7.81
CA GLU A 158 -3.41 15.82 -7.55
C GLU A 158 -4.33 17.03 -7.42
N LYS A 159 -5.35 17.13 -8.29
CA LYS A 159 -6.39 18.16 -8.18
C LYS A 159 -7.20 18.07 -6.89
N HIS A 160 -7.40 16.87 -6.32
CA HIS A 160 -8.08 16.74 -5.03
C HIS A 160 -7.15 17.03 -3.85
N ILE A 161 -5.89 16.61 -3.93
CA ILE A 161 -4.87 16.85 -2.89
C ILE A 161 -4.63 18.35 -2.74
N SER A 162 -4.50 19.10 -3.84
CA SER A 162 -4.21 20.53 -3.81
C SER A 162 -5.26 21.35 -3.06
N HIS A 163 -6.50 20.84 -2.97
CA HIS A 163 -7.61 21.46 -2.26
C HIS A 163 -7.90 20.80 -0.90
N HIS A 164 -7.07 19.85 -0.46
CA HIS A 164 -7.31 19.15 0.79
C HIS A 164 -7.16 20.14 1.97
N PRO A 165 -8.17 20.27 2.85
CA PRO A 165 -8.18 21.32 3.88
C PRO A 165 -7.03 21.18 4.89
N ALA A 166 -6.56 19.96 5.15
CA ALA A 166 -5.42 19.71 6.03
C ALA A 166 -4.07 19.66 5.29
N LEU A 167 -4.01 19.95 3.98
CA LEU A 167 -2.75 19.83 3.20
C LEU A 167 -1.64 20.71 3.79
N LEU A 168 -1.94 21.98 4.07
CA LEU A 168 -0.96 22.92 4.63
C LEU A 168 -0.46 22.44 6.00
N PHE A 169 -1.36 21.86 6.79
CA PHE A 169 -1.02 21.31 8.09
C PHE A 169 -0.12 20.07 7.97
N PHE A 170 -0.44 19.13 7.07
CA PHE A 170 0.42 17.97 6.78
C PHE A 170 1.78 18.36 6.22
N LYS A 171 1.86 19.45 5.44
CA LYS A 171 3.15 20.00 5.00
C LYS A 171 3.92 20.61 6.16
N ALA A 172 3.22 21.28 7.08
CA ALA A 172 3.88 21.94 8.20
C ALA A 172 4.49 20.95 9.18
N ILE A 173 3.78 19.88 9.55
CA ILE A 173 4.27 18.88 10.51
C ILE A 173 5.52 18.13 10.05
N GLN A 174 5.88 18.19 8.76
CA GLN A 174 7.16 17.65 8.26
C GLN A 174 8.36 18.31 8.93
N CYS A 175 8.19 19.50 9.53
CA CYS A 175 9.23 20.12 10.33
C CYS A 175 9.74 19.25 11.48
N PHE A 176 8.94 18.30 11.98
CA PHE A 176 9.36 17.39 13.03
C PHE A 176 10.16 16.18 12.51
N ASP A 177 10.36 16.06 11.20
CA ASP A 177 11.28 15.08 10.62
C ASP A 177 12.67 15.73 10.46
N PRO A 178 13.72 15.25 11.17
CA PRO A 178 15.06 15.83 11.06
C PRO A 178 15.60 15.75 9.64
N ARG A 179 15.23 14.72 8.87
CA ARG A 179 15.64 14.55 7.47
C ARG A 179 15.08 15.67 6.60
N PHE A 180 13.85 16.10 6.87
CA PHE A 180 13.22 17.21 6.16
C PHE A 180 13.90 18.55 6.49
N ILE A 181 14.19 18.82 7.77
CA ILE A 181 14.86 20.06 8.20
C ILE A 181 16.31 20.14 7.68
N GLN A 182 17.03 19.03 7.68
CA GLN A 182 18.41 18.98 7.17
C GLN A 182 18.48 19.03 5.64
N SER A 183 17.41 18.65 4.93
CA SER A 183 17.41 18.60 3.45
C SER A 183 17.59 19.96 2.78
N ASN A 184 17.16 21.06 3.42
CA ASN A 184 17.22 22.40 2.86
C ASN A 184 17.11 23.48 3.94
N SER A 185 18.03 24.45 3.96
CA SER A 185 18.00 25.58 4.89
C SER A 185 16.76 26.47 4.74
N SER A 186 16.05 26.42 3.61
CA SER A 186 14.75 27.11 3.46
C SER A 186 13.69 26.59 4.45
N ASN A 187 13.87 25.36 4.95
CA ASN A 187 12.96 24.74 5.91
C ASN A 187 13.21 25.22 7.35
N HIS A 188 14.23 26.04 7.59
CA HIS A 188 14.54 26.55 8.94
C HIS A 188 13.66 27.72 9.35
N ASN A 189 12.90 28.31 8.42
CA ASN A 189 12.02 29.42 8.72
C ASN A 189 10.74 28.94 9.44
N MET A 190 10.67 29.15 10.76
CA MET A 190 9.52 28.79 11.61
C MET A 190 8.20 29.40 11.10
N GLU A 191 8.25 30.56 10.45
CA GLU A 191 7.08 31.26 9.92
C GLU A 191 6.27 30.42 8.92
N ASN A 192 6.94 29.49 8.22
CA ASN A 192 6.31 28.57 7.29
C ASN A 192 5.37 27.57 7.98
N TYR A 193 5.46 27.43 9.30
CA TYR A 193 4.79 26.41 10.10
C TYR A 193 3.75 26.97 11.07
N ARG A 194 3.36 28.25 10.96
CA ARG A 194 2.37 28.94 11.81
C ARG A 194 0.98 28.30 11.88
N ILE A 195 0.68 27.35 11.00
CA ILE A 195 -0.55 26.54 11.09
C ILE A 195 -0.53 25.57 12.29
N ILE A 196 0.66 25.26 12.81
CA ILE A 196 0.84 24.63 14.12
C ILE A 196 0.59 25.72 15.16
N LYS A 197 -0.35 25.46 16.08
CA LYS A 197 -0.90 26.46 17.00
C LYS A 197 0.21 27.12 17.82
N GLU A 198 1.19 26.34 18.25
CA GLU A 198 2.29 26.75 19.11
C GLU A 198 3.35 27.55 18.35
N PHE A 199 3.41 27.42 17.01
CA PHE A 199 4.28 28.24 16.16
C PHE A 199 3.62 29.54 15.69
N TYR A 200 2.30 29.70 15.86
CA TYR A 200 1.63 30.97 15.56
C TYR A 200 2.10 32.10 16.50
N LEU A 201 2.29 31.77 17.77
CA LEU A 201 2.80 32.66 18.83
C LEU A 201 3.77 31.86 19.72
N PRO A 202 5.01 31.66 19.28
CA PRO A 202 5.98 30.84 20.01
C PRO A 202 6.49 31.56 21.27
N THR A 203 6.85 30.77 22.28
CA THR A 203 7.58 31.23 23.46
C THR A 203 9.04 31.51 23.08
N ASP A 204 9.73 32.34 23.86
CA ASP A 204 11.18 32.57 23.66
C ASP A 204 11.98 31.26 23.73
N THR A 205 11.56 30.35 24.61
CA THR A 205 12.14 29.01 24.77
C THR A 205 11.98 28.18 23.50
N LEU A 206 10.77 28.14 22.91
CA LEU A 206 10.52 27.41 21.67
C LEU A 206 11.32 27.96 20.48
N ILE A 207 11.49 29.28 20.40
CA ILE A 207 12.34 29.92 19.37
C ILE A 207 13.80 29.48 19.53
N GLN A 208 14.31 29.45 20.76
CA GLN A 208 15.67 28.99 21.05
C GLN A 208 15.85 27.51 20.71
N GLU A 209 14.94 26.64 21.15
CA GLU A 209 14.96 25.22 20.84
C GLU A 209 14.90 24.94 19.34
N TRP A 210 14.04 25.65 18.63
CA TRP A 210 13.95 25.55 17.17
C TRP A 210 15.28 25.90 16.49
N THR A 211 15.95 26.96 16.96
CA THR A 211 17.25 27.37 16.42
C THR A 211 18.31 26.29 16.64
N ILE A 212 18.30 25.65 17.82
CA ILE A 212 19.18 24.51 18.12
C ILE A 212 18.86 23.35 17.19
N TYR A 213 17.58 22.98 17.07
CA TYR A 213 17.12 21.87 16.25
C TYR A 213 17.50 22.02 14.77
N CYS A 214 17.29 23.20 14.17
CA CYS A 214 17.71 23.47 12.79
C CYS A 214 19.24 23.42 12.59
N GLY A 215 20.01 23.65 13.66
CA GLY A 215 21.47 23.56 13.67
C GLY A 215 22.03 22.15 13.91
N LEU A 216 21.19 21.17 14.28
CA LEU A 216 21.62 19.80 14.48
C LEU A 216 21.98 19.16 13.13
N ASN A 217 23.25 18.76 12.99
CA ASN A 217 23.74 18.04 11.83
C ASN A 217 24.02 16.59 12.23
N GLU A 218 23.00 15.75 12.11
CA GLU A 218 22.99 14.37 12.58
C GLU A 218 22.82 13.42 11.39
N SER A 219 23.40 12.22 11.45
CA SER A 219 23.36 11.27 10.32
C SER A 219 21.94 10.83 9.98
N ILE A 220 21.52 11.15 8.76
CA ILE A 220 20.20 10.84 8.18
C ILE A 220 19.86 9.33 8.25
N GLU A 221 20.88 8.47 8.25
CA GLU A 221 20.76 7.01 8.26
C GLU A 221 20.31 6.42 9.62
N GLU A 222 20.28 7.21 10.70
CA GLU A 222 19.89 6.74 12.05
C GLU A 222 18.40 6.97 12.38
N PHE A 223 17.62 7.60 11.50
CA PHE A 223 16.23 8.03 11.78
C PHE A 223 15.16 7.07 11.23
N ASP A 224 15.21 5.81 11.65
CA ASP A 224 14.12 4.85 11.34
C ASP A 224 12.86 5.10 12.20
N ASP A 225 13.03 5.65 13.41
CA ASP A 225 11.93 5.91 14.35
C ASP A 225 11.95 7.36 14.90
N LEU A 226 10.91 8.13 14.57
CA LEU A 226 10.75 9.51 15.01
C LEU A 226 10.39 9.60 16.50
N ASP A 227 9.71 8.61 17.08
CA ASP A 227 9.36 8.62 18.51
C ASP A 227 10.64 8.51 19.35
N LEU A 228 11.47 7.49 19.09
CA LEU A 228 12.76 7.32 19.76
C LEU A 228 13.67 8.54 19.61
N TYR A 229 13.72 9.12 18.40
CA TYR A 229 14.45 10.35 18.15
C TYR A 229 13.99 11.48 19.07
N TRP A 230 12.69 11.80 19.06
CA TRP A 230 12.18 12.91 19.85
C TRP A 230 12.33 12.64 21.34
N GLN A 231 12.03 11.43 21.84
CA GLN A 231 12.26 11.04 23.24
C GLN A 231 13.71 11.31 23.68
N GLY A 232 14.70 10.98 22.83
CA GLY A 232 16.10 11.25 23.08
C GLY A 232 16.46 12.74 23.16
N LYS A 233 15.65 13.63 22.57
CA LYS A 233 15.84 15.10 22.63
C LYS A 233 15.18 15.77 23.82
N ARG A 234 14.44 15.04 24.66
CA ARG A 234 13.67 15.61 25.79
C ARG A 234 14.47 16.55 26.69
N HIS A 235 15.76 16.28 26.92
CA HIS A 235 16.63 17.10 27.76
C HIS A 235 17.17 18.35 27.07
N ILE A 236 17.27 18.33 25.74
CA ILE A 236 17.89 19.39 24.93
C ILE A 236 16.82 20.32 24.38
N LEU A 237 15.67 19.76 23.98
CA LEU A 237 14.56 20.41 23.29
C LEU A 237 13.23 20.05 23.99
N PRO A 238 13.03 20.41 25.27
CA PRO A 238 11.87 19.95 26.05
C PRO A 238 10.51 20.40 25.48
N GLU A 239 10.37 21.65 25.04
CA GLU A 239 9.10 22.12 24.46
C GLU A 239 8.88 21.48 23.08
N LEU A 240 9.89 21.47 22.21
CA LEU A 240 9.80 20.94 20.86
C LEU A 240 9.59 19.42 20.83
N ASN A 241 10.24 18.68 21.73
CA ASN A 241 9.96 17.25 21.96
C ASN A 241 8.47 17.03 22.26
N SER A 242 7.94 17.78 23.23
CA SER A 242 6.56 17.59 23.66
C SER A 242 5.57 17.83 22.53
N LEU A 243 5.86 18.82 21.67
CA LEU A 243 5.08 19.10 20.47
C LEU A 243 5.25 18.02 19.41
N ALA A 244 6.49 17.63 19.12
CA ALA A 244 6.77 16.62 18.11
C ALA A 244 6.02 15.31 18.42
N LEU A 245 6.06 14.85 19.67
CA LEU A 245 5.36 13.65 20.12
C LEU A 245 3.83 13.73 20.00
N ILE A 246 3.25 14.94 19.84
CA ILE A 246 1.83 15.12 19.51
C ILE A 246 1.61 15.01 18.00
N TYR A 247 2.50 15.59 17.18
CA TYR A 247 2.28 15.77 15.75
C TYR A 247 2.84 14.65 14.86
N ILE A 248 3.89 13.93 15.25
CA ILE A 248 4.54 12.89 14.41
C ILE A 248 3.62 11.71 14.06
N TRP A 249 2.56 11.50 14.85
CA TRP A 249 1.58 10.43 14.64
C TRP A 249 0.46 10.78 13.66
N LEU A 250 0.35 12.04 13.25
CA LEU A 250 -0.73 12.50 12.37
C LEU A 250 -0.65 11.99 10.92
N PRO A 251 0.54 11.84 10.30
CA PRO A 251 0.66 11.03 9.10
C PRO A 251 0.58 9.55 9.49
N VAL A 252 -0.62 9.08 9.82
CA VAL A 252 -0.84 7.68 10.19
C VAL A 252 -0.50 6.78 9.00
N SER A 253 0.30 5.74 9.24
CA SER A 253 0.61 4.77 8.21
C SER A 253 -0.65 4.02 7.77
N GLY A 254 -0.69 3.55 6.52
CA GLY A 254 -1.79 2.72 6.05
C GLY A 254 -1.97 1.43 6.87
N VAL A 255 -0.89 0.94 7.49
CA VAL A 255 -0.86 -0.28 8.29
C VAL A 255 -1.60 -0.09 9.61
N ASP A 256 -1.36 1.01 10.34
CA ASP A 256 -2.03 1.28 11.62
C ASP A 256 -3.54 1.52 11.43
N ILE A 257 -3.89 2.15 10.31
CA ILE A 257 -5.27 2.29 9.86
C ILE A 257 -5.89 0.92 9.59
N GLU A 258 -5.18 0.00 8.92
CA GLU A 258 -5.66 -1.36 8.67
C GLU A 258 -5.75 -2.20 9.95
N HIS A 259 -4.83 -2.03 10.90
CA HIS A 259 -4.82 -2.72 12.19
C HIS A 259 -5.98 -2.26 13.07
N SER A 260 -6.20 -0.94 13.18
CA SER A 260 -7.37 -0.38 13.86
C SER A 260 -8.67 -0.84 13.20
N PHE A 261 -8.74 -0.94 11.87
CA PHE A 261 -9.92 -1.53 11.20
C PHE A 261 -10.10 -3.02 11.45
N SER A 262 -9.03 -3.80 11.57
CA SER A 262 -9.12 -5.22 11.94
C SER A 262 -9.72 -5.36 13.34
N SER A 263 -9.28 -4.51 14.26
CA SER A 263 -9.84 -4.39 15.61
C SER A 263 -11.31 -3.98 15.56
N TYR A 264 -11.68 -2.95 14.78
CA TYR A 264 -13.08 -2.56 14.60
C TYR A 264 -13.93 -3.65 13.94
N LYS A 265 -13.37 -4.45 13.03
CA LYS A 265 -14.11 -5.53 12.36
C LYS A 265 -14.53 -6.62 13.34
N SER A 266 -13.77 -6.84 14.41
CA SER A 266 -14.17 -7.74 15.50
C SER A 266 -15.44 -7.23 16.22
N ILE A 267 -15.52 -5.91 16.44
CA ILE A 267 -16.61 -5.20 17.13
C ILE A 267 -17.83 -5.00 16.23
N LEU A 268 -17.61 -4.78 14.92
CA LEU A 268 -18.63 -4.44 13.92
C LEU A 268 -19.08 -5.64 13.08
N SER A 269 -18.65 -6.87 13.42
CA SER A 269 -19.07 -8.09 12.71
C SER A 269 -20.53 -8.47 12.99
N ASP A 270 -21.09 -9.36 12.16
CA ASP A 270 -22.45 -9.90 12.30
C ASP A 270 -22.71 -10.65 13.62
N ARG A 271 -21.67 -10.84 14.46
CA ARG A 271 -21.80 -11.32 15.85
C ARG A 271 -22.46 -10.33 16.79
N ARG A 272 -22.81 -9.13 16.30
CA ARG A 272 -23.46 -8.04 17.05
C ARG A 272 -24.91 -8.39 17.37
N VAL A 273 -25.13 -9.27 18.33
CA VAL A 273 -26.45 -9.49 18.91
C VAL A 273 -26.62 -8.48 20.06
N ALA A 274 -27.30 -7.36 19.78
CA ALA A 274 -27.87 -6.44 20.76
C ALA A 274 -26.91 -5.67 21.71
N PHE A 275 -25.93 -4.93 21.16
CA PHE A 275 -25.24 -3.90 21.96
C PHE A 275 -25.92 -2.53 21.83
N LYS A 276 -26.17 -1.89 22.97
CA LYS A 276 -26.55 -0.46 23.05
C LYS A 276 -25.36 0.41 22.66
N GLU A 277 -25.67 1.62 22.21
CA GLU A 277 -24.70 2.61 21.74
C GLU A 277 -23.59 2.93 22.75
N GLU A 278 -23.96 3.09 24.03
CA GLU A 278 -23.07 3.30 25.17
C GLU A 278 -22.07 2.14 25.36
N ASN A 279 -22.53 0.89 25.18
CA ASN A 279 -21.70 -0.30 25.37
C ASN A 279 -20.63 -0.41 24.28
N ILE A 280 -20.91 0.07 23.07
CA ILE A 280 -19.93 0.09 21.96
C ILE A 280 -18.82 1.09 22.23
N GLN A 281 -19.14 2.24 22.82
CA GLN A 281 -18.13 3.23 23.21
C GLN A 281 -17.19 2.65 24.28
N MET A 282 -17.73 2.00 25.31
CA MET A 282 -16.93 1.33 26.34
C MET A 282 -16.08 0.18 25.76
N LEU A 283 -16.65 -0.62 24.85
CA LEU A 283 -15.92 -1.72 24.22
C LEU A 283 -14.78 -1.23 23.31
N ASN A 284 -15.02 -0.17 22.55
CA ASN A 284 -13.98 0.48 21.74
C ASN A 284 -12.85 0.99 22.64
N PHE A 285 -13.19 1.72 23.71
CA PHE A 285 -12.21 2.21 24.68
C PHE A 285 -11.37 1.07 25.27
N LEU A 286 -12.01 -0.02 25.70
CA LEU A 286 -11.30 -1.20 26.22
C LEU A 286 -10.38 -1.83 25.17
N TYR A 287 -10.84 -2.04 23.94
CA TYR A 287 -10.04 -2.69 22.89
C TYR A 287 -8.80 -1.87 22.51
N PHE A 288 -8.93 -0.56 22.33
CA PHE A 288 -7.79 0.31 21.98
C PHE A 288 -6.76 0.40 23.11
N ASN A 289 -7.21 0.38 24.36
CA ASN A 289 -6.29 0.41 25.51
C ASN A 289 -5.65 -0.95 25.80
N LEU A 290 -6.32 -2.06 25.47
CA LEU A 290 -5.74 -3.40 25.60
C LEU A 290 -4.72 -3.68 24.49
N SER A 291 -4.96 -3.25 23.26
CA SER A 291 -4.00 -3.45 22.16
C SER A 291 -2.69 -2.69 22.36
N ASN A 292 -2.72 -1.51 23.02
CA ASN A 292 -1.51 -0.74 23.31
C ASN A 292 -0.65 -1.35 24.44
N ASN A 293 -1.21 -2.24 25.27
CA ASN A 293 -0.45 -2.91 26.34
C ASN A 293 0.38 -4.11 25.83
N ASP A 294 0.03 -4.67 24.68
CA ASP A 294 0.77 -5.80 24.11
C ASP A 294 2.11 -5.36 23.49
N ASP A 295 2.23 -4.11 23.04
CA ASP A 295 3.50 -3.54 22.56
C ASP A 295 4.49 -3.28 23.72
N TYR A 296 4.01 -2.87 24.90
CA TYR A 296 4.85 -2.72 26.10
C TYR A 296 5.33 -4.06 26.68
N ASN A 297 4.58 -5.16 26.47
CA ASN A 297 4.97 -6.49 26.96
C ASN A 297 6.03 -7.16 26.09
N ASN A 298 6.21 -6.74 24.82
CA ASN A 298 7.23 -7.31 23.94
C ASN A 298 8.64 -6.73 24.17
N GLU A 299 8.77 -5.53 24.74
CA GLU A 299 10.09 -4.97 25.12
C GLU A 299 10.65 -5.57 26.42
N LEU A 300 9.79 -6.07 27.30
CA LEU A 300 10.19 -6.70 28.57
C LEU A 300 10.71 -8.14 28.43
N MET A 301 10.66 -8.73 27.23
CA MET A 301 11.09 -10.12 26.96
C MET A 301 12.50 -10.22 26.34
N ILE A 302 13.28 -9.14 26.30
CA ILE A 302 14.67 -9.13 25.77
C ILE A 302 15.72 -9.07 26.89
N TYR A 303 15.31 -8.93 28.15
CA TYR A 303 16.21 -9.02 29.30
C TYR A 303 15.73 -10.06 30.32
N GLU A 304 15.93 -11.34 29.99
CA GLU A 304 16.22 -12.41 30.96
C GLU A 304 17.06 -13.51 30.31
#